data_AF-A0A920PD73-F1
#
_entry.id   AF-A0A920PD73-F1
#
_cell.length_a   1.000
_cell.length_b   1.000
_cell.length_c   1.000
_cell.angle_alpha   90.00
_cell.angle_beta   90.00
_cell.angle_gamma   90.00
#
_symmetry.space_group_name_H-M   'P 1'
#
loop_
_entity.id
_entity.type
_entity.pdbx_description
1 polymer ?
#
loop_
_entity_poly.entity_id
_entity_poly.type
_entity_poly.pdbx_seq_one_letter_code
_entity_poly.pdbx_strand_id
1 'polypeptide(L)'
;MRKCALGIKWIEPFLEGRDKLKFCVRTRRSAKNFPKTSPEINFEVGSRIMAQLGPKGLVVNINESEFTLEIEIGQAKLSFS
;
A
#
# COMPACT_ATOMS: atom_id res chain seq x y z
N MET A 1 12.21 8.31 0.29
CA MET A 1 10.80 8.53 -0.10
C MET A 1 10.49 8.21 -1.58
N ARG A 2 11.09 7.18 -2.21
CA ARG A 2 10.86 6.79 -3.63
C ARG A 2 9.85 5.63 -3.82
N LYS A 3 9.29 5.16 -2.71
CA LYS A 3 8.72 3.81 -2.59
C LYS A 3 7.19 3.76 -2.78
N CYS A 4 6.48 4.81 -2.39
CA CYS A 4 5.04 4.94 -2.68
C CYS A 4 4.73 5.11 -4.18
N ALA A 5 5.61 5.78 -4.94
CA ALA A 5 5.44 5.94 -6.38
C ALA A 5 5.47 4.59 -7.13
N LEU A 6 6.20 3.60 -6.61
CA LEU A 6 6.22 2.26 -7.17
C LEU A 6 4.89 1.53 -6.94
N GLY A 7 4.35 1.63 -5.72
CA GLY A 7 3.03 1.07 -5.40
C GLY A 7 1.90 1.67 -6.25
N ILE A 8 1.95 2.97 -6.50
CA ILE A 8 0.97 3.63 -7.40
C ILE A 8 1.06 3.07 -8.82
N LYS A 9 2.28 2.97 -9.39
CA LYS A 9 2.49 2.40 -10.72
C LYS A 9 2.05 0.94 -10.83
N TRP A 10 2.08 0.18 -9.74
CA TRP A 10 1.61 -1.20 -9.74
C TRP A 10 0.09 -1.30 -9.68
N ILE A 11 -0.59 -0.40 -8.96
CA ILE A 11 -2.04 -0.43 -8.79
C ILE A 11 -2.76 0.18 -10.02
N GLU A 12 -2.19 1.23 -10.60
CA GLU A 12 -2.83 2.02 -11.67
C GLU A 12 -3.33 1.19 -12.87
N PRO A 13 -2.59 0.20 -13.42
CA PRO A 13 -3.09 -0.64 -14.51
C PRO A 13 -4.33 -1.47 -14.15
N PHE A 14 -4.54 -1.80 -12.87
CA PHE A 14 -5.70 -2.56 -12.43
C PHE A 14 -6.96 -1.70 -12.28
N LEU A 15 -6.83 -0.38 -12.33
CA LEU A 15 -7.95 0.57 -12.33
C LEU A 15 -8.48 0.83 -13.74
N GLU A 16 -7.71 0.53 -14.79
CA GLU A 16 -8.14 0.74 -16.17
C GLU A 16 -9.38 -0.11 -16.49
N GLY A 17 -10.46 0.54 -16.92
CA GLY A 17 -11.71 -0.14 -17.28
C GLY A 17 -12.54 -0.67 -16.11
N ARG A 18 -12.25 -0.27 -14.86
CA ARG A 18 -13.04 -0.63 -13.68
C ARG A 18 -13.64 0.59 -12.99
N ASP A 19 -14.85 0.44 -12.44
CA ASP A 19 -15.47 1.47 -11.61
C ASP A 19 -14.80 1.58 -10.24
N LYS A 20 -14.42 0.43 -9.66
CA LYS A 20 -13.79 0.33 -8.35
C LYS A 20 -12.75 -0.79 -8.30
N LEU A 21 -11.72 -0.58 -7.50
CA LEU A 21 -10.76 -1.61 -7.09
C LEU A 21 -10.60 -1.55 -5.57
N LYS A 22 -10.94 -2.65 -4.89
CA LYS A 22 -10.75 -2.78 -3.44
C LYS A 22 -9.28 -3.08 -3.15
N PHE A 23 -8.63 -2.29 -2.30
CA PHE A 23 -7.24 -2.54 -1.92
C PHE A 23 -6.99 -2.42 -0.42
N CYS A 24 -5.89 -3.01 0.05
CA CYS A 24 -5.34 -2.72 1.36
C CYS A 24 -3.80 -2.70 1.35
N VAL A 25 -3.22 -2.15 2.41
CA VAL A 25 -1.77 -2.19 2.67
C VAL A 25 -1.52 -3.08 3.87
N ARG A 26 -0.58 -4.02 3.74
CA ARG A 26 -0.22 -4.93 4.82
C ARG A 26 1.28 -4.89 5.06
N THR A 27 1.66 -4.38 6.23
CA THR A 27 3.07 -4.31 6.64
C THR A 27 3.47 -5.45 7.57
N ARG A 28 4.50 -6.20 7.17
CA ARG A 28 5.22 -7.16 8.02
C ARG A 28 6.54 -6.55 8.49
N ARG A 29 6.74 -6.49 9.81
CA ARG A 29 7.99 -6.02 10.43
C ARG A 29 8.75 -7.21 11.00
N SER A 30 9.85 -7.59 10.37
CA SER A 30 10.81 -8.54 10.94
C SER A 30 11.85 -7.82 11.82
N ALA A 31 12.15 -6.55 11.53
CA ALA A 31 12.96 -5.68 12.39
C ALA A 31 12.10 -4.93 13.42
N LYS A 32 12.13 -5.38 14.68
CA LYS A 32 11.38 -4.77 15.79
C LYS A 32 11.85 -3.36 16.16
N ASN A 33 13.09 -3.02 15.81
CA ASN A 33 13.73 -1.75 16.13
C ASN A 33 13.30 -0.62 15.17
N PHE A 34 12.47 -0.93 14.16
CA PHE A 34 11.99 0.08 13.24
C PHE A 34 11.08 1.09 13.97
N PRO A 35 11.27 2.41 13.78
CA PRO A 35 10.64 3.45 14.60
C PRO A 35 9.12 3.59 14.40
N LYS A 36 8.54 2.98 13.37
CA LYS A 36 7.09 2.98 13.13
C LYS A 36 6.49 1.58 13.26
N THR A 37 5.28 1.52 13.77
CA THR A 37 4.45 0.32 13.84
C THR A 37 3.84 -0.04 12.48
N SER A 38 3.48 -1.31 12.29
CA SER A 38 2.83 -1.74 11.04
C SER A 38 1.56 -0.95 10.73
N PRO A 39 0.67 -0.64 11.70
CA PRO A 39 -0.48 0.22 11.44
C PRO A 39 -0.12 1.63 10.96
N GLU A 40 0.89 2.27 11.58
CA GLU A 40 1.34 3.61 11.16
C GLU A 40 1.89 3.61 9.73
N ILE A 41 2.61 2.56 9.36
CA ILE A 41 3.15 2.40 8.00
C ILE A 41 2.03 2.14 7.00
N ASN A 42 1.08 1.25 7.33
CA ASN A 42 -0.10 0.99 6.51
C ASN A 42 -0.88 2.28 6.25
N PHE A 43 -1.09 3.08 7.31
CA PHE A 43 -1.80 4.36 7.22
C PHE A 43 -1.05 5.37 6.34
N GLU A 44 0.25 5.58 6.58
CA GLU A 44 1.05 6.53 5.80
C GLU A 44 1.12 6.15 4.31
N VAL A 45 1.31 4.87 4.00
CA VAL A 45 1.39 4.42 2.62
C VAL A 45 0.02 4.41 1.96
N GLY A 46 -0.99 3.88 2.65
CA GLY A 46 -2.37 3.82 2.15
C GLY A 46 -2.95 5.20 1.86
N SER A 47 -2.76 6.17 2.76
CA SER A 47 -3.22 7.56 2.56
C SER A 47 -2.59 8.21 1.33
N ARG A 48 -1.29 8.00 1.11
CA ARG A 48 -0.58 8.54 -0.08
C ARG A 48 -1.05 7.92 -1.39
N ILE A 49 -1.33 6.62 -1.40
CA ILE A 49 -1.88 5.94 -2.57
C ILE A 49 -3.30 6.46 -2.83
N MET A 50 -4.13 6.54 -1.80
CA MET A 50 -5.51 7.05 -1.89
C MET A 50 -5.57 8.49 -2.40
N ALA A 51 -4.62 9.35 -2.01
CA ALA A 51 -4.56 10.73 -2.50
C ALA A 51 -4.43 10.81 -4.03
N GLN A 52 -3.84 9.81 -4.69
CA GLN A 52 -3.63 9.79 -6.14
C GLN A 52 -4.64 8.92 -6.89
N LEU A 53 -4.97 7.75 -6.33
CA LEU A 53 -5.77 6.73 -7.01
C LEU A 53 -7.21 6.65 -6.50
N GLY A 54 -7.53 7.26 -5.36
CA GLY A 54 -8.90 7.36 -4.84
C GLY A 54 -9.85 8.01 -5.85
N PRO A 55 -9.49 9.15 -6.47
CA PRO A 55 -10.30 9.75 -7.54
C PRO A 55 -10.46 8.87 -8.80
N LYS A 56 -9.63 7.84 -8.96
CA LYS A 56 -9.66 6.89 -10.08
C LYS A 56 -10.41 5.60 -9.75
N GLY A 57 -11.12 5.55 -8.61
CA GLY A 57 -11.92 4.38 -8.20
C GLY A 57 -11.24 3.43 -7.22
N LEU A 58 -10.04 3.75 -6.71
CA LEU A 58 -9.42 2.94 -5.66
C LEU A 58 -10.16 3.11 -4.32
N VAL A 59 -10.50 2.00 -3.66
CA VAL A 59 -11.24 2.01 -2.39
C VAL A 59 -10.52 1.15 -1.36
N VAL A 60 -10.32 1.67 -0.15
CA VAL A 60 -9.76 0.88 0.95
C VAL A 60 -10.78 -0.17 1.41
N ASN A 61 -10.41 -1.45 1.40
CA ASN A 61 -11.17 -2.52 2.03
C ASN A 61 -10.20 -3.56 2.63
N ILE A 62 -10.15 -3.63 3.96
CA ILE A 62 -9.23 -4.52 4.69
C ILE A 62 -9.72 -5.97 4.80
N ASN A 63 -11.01 -6.22 4.54
CA ASN A 63 -11.62 -7.54 4.68
C ASN A 63 -11.72 -8.25 3.33
N GLU A 64 -11.92 -7.50 2.25
CA GLU A 64 -12.16 -8.02 0.89
C GLU A 64 -11.30 -7.26 -0.14
N SER A 65 -9.99 -7.18 0.07
CA SER A 65 -9.10 -6.54 -0.91
C SER A 65 -8.90 -7.42 -2.13
N GLU A 66 -9.08 -6.87 -3.32
CA GLU A 66 -8.68 -7.47 -4.60
C GLU A 66 -7.18 -7.30 -4.86
N PHE A 67 -6.59 -6.22 -4.34
CA PHE A 67 -5.17 -5.95 -4.40
C PHE A 67 -4.61 -5.68 -2.99
N THR A 68 -3.60 -6.41 -2.58
CA THR A 68 -2.88 -6.15 -1.32
C THR A 68 -1.47 -5.69 -1.64
N LEU A 69 -1.12 -4.48 -1.21
CA LEU A 69 0.27 -4.02 -1.25
C LEU A 69 0.98 -4.51 0.01
N GLU A 70 1.83 -5.52 -0.14
CA GLU A 70 2.62 -6.02 0.97
C GLU A 70 3.90 -5.22 1.13
N ILE A 71 4.18 -4.86 2.38
CA ILE A 71 5.35 -4.09 2.76
C ILE A 71 6.15 -4.88 3.78
N GLU A 72 7.37 -5.25 3.43
CA GLU A 72 8.27 -5.89 4.37
C GLU A 72 9.32 -4.91 4.89
N ILE A 73 9.49 -4.89 6.21
CA ILE A 73 10.54 -4.16 6.90
C ILE A 73 11.51 -5.15 7.53
N GLY A 74 12.63 -5.37 6.82
CA GLY A 74 13.79 -6.09 7.31
C GLY A 74 14.78 -5.22 8.08
N GLN A 75 15.92 -5.80 8.45
CA GLN A 75 16.93 -5.16 9.32
C GLN A 75 17.54 -3.85 8.79
N ALA A 76 17.39 -3.53 7.50
CA ALA A 76 17.82 -2.24 6.93
C ALA A 76 17.07 -1.82 5.66
N LYS A 77 16.06 -2.57 5.20
CA LYS A 77 15.46 -2.38 3.87
C LYS A 77 13.94 -2.58 3.90
N LEU A 78 13.25 -1.58 3.35
CA LEU A 78 11.82 -1.62 3.02
C LEU A 78 11.65 -2.28 1.64
N SER A 79 10.89 -3.35 1.49
CA SER A 79 10.55 -3.97 0.20
C SER A 79 9.05 -3.93 -0.04
N PHE A 80 8.66 -3.93 -1.32
CA PHE A 80 7.28 -4.11 -1.77
C PHE A 80 7.26 -5.38 -2.61
N SER A 81 6.24 -6.20 -2.41
CA SER A 81 5.97 -7.42 -3.17
C SER A 81 4.49 -7.51 -3.50
#